data_AF-A0A3S1H6V0-F1
#
_entry.id   AF-A0A3S1H6V0-F1
#
_cell.length_a   1.000
_cell.length_b   1.000
_cell.length_c   1.000
_cell.angle_alpha   90.00
_cell.angle_beta   90.00
_cell.angle_gamma   90.00
#
_symmetry.space_group_name_H-M   'P 1'
#
loop_
_entity.id
_entity.type
_entity.pdbx_description
1 polymer ?
#
loop_
_entity_poly.entity_id
_entity_poly.type
_entity_poly.pdbx_seq_one_letter_code
_entity_poly.pdbx_strand_id
1 'polypeptide(L)'
;MVMQAFPERWKVSAPELIAETFSSRIWKVTREDGSPAIVKDLKPFDDVADELRGEHYLAWRRGEGAVRLLGRDGHRMLLEYAGDRLLSEHLAEHGDDAATAIAAGVMAKLLSSSEHTPPPNLQPLRERYVSLFRVAKADRTAGRTGLYVHAADIAERLLADQHEIKPLHGDLHHDNILSGPRGWLAIDPKGVLGDPGFDAANMFYNPLDRDDLCLDPRRIEHMADIFG
;
A
#
# COMPACT_ATOMS: atom_id res chain seq x y z
N MET A 1 -26.62 20.45 5.80
CA MET A 1 -25.30 19.80 5.70
C MET A 1 -25.23 18.79 6.82
N VAL A 2 -25.25 17.49 6.54
CA VAL A 2 -25.10 16.47 7.61
C VAL A 2 -23.65 16.56 8.07
N MET A 3 -23.45 17.00 9.32
CA MET A 3 -22.12 17.03 9.92
C MET A 3 -21.69 15.57 10.12
N GLN A 4 -20.66 15.13 9.40
CA GLN A 4 -20.13 13.77 9.54
C GLN A 4 -19.68 13.60 11.00
N ALA A 5 -20.32 12.67 11.72
CA ALA A 5 -20.02 12.40 13.11
C ALA A 5 -19.06 11.20 13.23
N PHE A 6 -17.96 11.42 13.92
CA PHE A 6 -17.00 10.39 14.30
C PHE A 6 -17.16 10.03 15.78
N PRO A 7 -16.69 8.84 16.21
CA PRO A 7 -16.84 8.41 17.60
C PRO A 7 -16.32 9.44 18.59
N GLU A 8 -17.12 9.77 19.60
CA GLU A 8 -16.76 10.78 20.62
C GLU A 8 -15.42 10.48 21.29
N ARG A 9 -15.12 9.18 21.50
CA ARG A 9 -13.86 8.72 22.10
C ARG A 9 -12.60 9.07 21.30
N TRP A 10 -12.72 9.38 20.00
CA TRP A 10 -11.59 9.84 19.19
C TRP A 10 -11.26 11.31 19.42
N LYS A 11 -12.21 12.09 19.96
CA LYS A 11 -12.05 13.51 20.26
C LYS A 11 -11.49 14.32 19.09
N VAL A 12 -12.10 14.12 17.92
CA VAL A 12 -11.74 14.79 16.67
C VAL A 12 -12.78 15.85 16.30
N SER A 13 -12.34 16.88 15.60
CA SER A 13 -13.15 18.02 15.18
C SER A 13 -12.80 18.47 13.75
N ALA A 14 -13.55 19.44 13.22
CA ALA A 14 -13.34 20.05 11.90
C ALA A 14 -13.14 19.02 10.76
N PRO A 15 -14.08 18.07 10.55
CA PRO A 15 -13.94 17.09 9.49
C PRO A 15 -14.03 17.74 8.10
N GLU A 16 -12.99 17.53 7.30
CA GLU A 16 -12.89 17.97 5.91
C GLU A 16 -12.72 16.75 5.01
N LEU A 17 -13.63 16.56 4.04
CA LEU A 17 -13.50 15.47 3.06
C LEU A 17 -12.40 15.85 2.05
N ILE A 18 -11.30 15.10 2.05
CA ILE A 18 -10.15 15.37 1.17
C ILE A 18 -10.08 14.41 -0.02
N ALA A 19 -10.69 13.22 0.09
CA ALA A 19 -10.81 12.29 -1.03
C ALA A 19 -12.00 11.32 -0.85
N GLU A 20 -12.56 10.86 -1.96
CA GLU A 20 -13.51 9.75 -2.00
C GLU A 20 -13.06 8.75 -3.09
N THR A 21 -12.71 7.55 -2.67
CA THR A 21 -12.34 6.44 -3.56
C THR A 21 -13.54 5.52 -3.77
N PHE A 22 -13.40 4.47 -4.59
CA PHE A 22 -14.43 3.43 -4.67
C PHE A 22 -14.69 2.75 -3.32
N SER A 23 -13.65 2.51 -2.52
CA SER A 23 -13.72 1.77 -1.26
C SER A 23 -13.94 2.64 -0.01
N SER A 24 -13.61 3.93 -0.04
CA SER A 24 -13.54 4.72 1.19
C SER A 24 -13.77 6.23 1.01
N ARG A 25 -14.11 6.91 2.10
CA ARG A 25 -14.04 8.36 2.23
C ARG A 25 -12.90 8.73 3.18
N ILE A 26 -12.05 9.64 2.74
CA ILE A 26 -10.87 10.09 3.48
C ILE A 26 -11.15 11.50 4.01
N TRP A 27 -11.16 11.63 5.33
CA TRP A 27 -11.41 12.90 6.00
C TRP A 27 -10.16 13.36 6.73
N LYS A 28 -9.77 14.62 6.54
CA LYS A 28 -8.83 15.29 7.43
C LYS A 28 -9.60 15.79 8.64
N VAL A 29 -9.06 15.56 9.84
CA VAL A 29 -9.66 15.97 11.11
C VAL A 29 -8.60 16.57 12.03
N THR A 30 -9.04 17.37 12.98
CA THR A 30 -8.17 17.94 14.03
C THR A 30 -8.39 17.20 15.35
N ARG A 31 -7.32 16.67 15.94
CA ARG A 31 -7.33 15.98 17.25
C ARG A 31 -7.42 16.99 18.40
N GLU A 32 -7.73 16.51 19.61
CA GLU A 32 -7.81 17.33 20.84
C GLU A 32 -6.53 18.14 21.13
N ASP A 33 -5.36 17.62 20.74
CA ASP A 33 -4.05 18.29 20.87
C ASP A 33 -3.74 19.30 19.75
N GLY A 34 -4.69 19.53 18.82
CA GLY A 34 -4.54 20.41 17.67
C GLY A 34 -3.81 19.78 16.48
N SER A 35 -3.27 18.56 16.60
CA SER A 35 -2.59 17.89 15.49
C SER A 35 -3.57 17.34 14.45
N PRO A 36 -3.20 17.30 13.15
CA PRO A 36 -4.02 16.69 12.13
C PRO A 36 -4.01 15.16 12.21
N ALA A 37 -5.12 14.54 11.80
CA ALA A 37 -5.24 13.11 11.57
C ALA A 37 -6.12 12.84 10.36
N ILE A 38 -6.10 11.59 9.89
CA ILE A 38 -6.94 11.10 8.81
C ILE A 38 -7.96 10.11 9.36
N VAL A 39 -9.23 10.28 9.01
CA VAL A 39 -10.23 9.22 9.15
C VAL A 39 -10.45 8.58 7.79
N LYS A 40 -10.13 7.29 7.68
CA LYS A 40 -10.52 6.45 6.54
C LYS A 40 -11.81 5.72 6.91
N ASP A 41 -12.92 6.16 6.33
CA ASP A 41 -14.27 5.61 6.52
C ASP A 41 -14.59 4.68 5.34
N LEU A 42 -14.46 3.36 5.55
CA LEU A 42 -14.69 2.39 4.48
C LEU A 42 -16.18 2.29 4.17
N LYS A 43 -16.51 2.33 2.88
CA LYS A 43 -17.87 2.10 2.39
C LYS A 43 -18.19 0.60 2.49
N PRO A 44 -19.47 0.22 2.64
CA PRO A 44 -19.86 -1.18 2.51
C PRO A 44 -19.73 -1.61 1.03
N PHE A 45 -18.81 -2.52 0.73
CA PHE A 45 -18.66 -3.18 -0.58
C PHE A 45 -18.13 -4.61 -0.41
N ASP A 46 -18.18 -5.41 -1.48
CA ASP A 46 -17.96 -6.87 -1.42
C ASP A 46 -16.56 -7.30 -0.95
N ASP A 47 -15.55 -6.41 -1.00
CA ASP A 47 -14.15 -6.72 -0.62
C ASP A 47 -13.59 -5.78 0.45
N VAL A 48 -14.44 -5.36 1.40
CA VAL A 48 -14.00 -4.62 2.61
C VAL A 48 -12.92 -5.38 3.38
N ALA A 49 -12.87 -6.71 3.26
CA ALA A 49 -11.84 -7.53 3.87
C ALA A 49 -10.41 -7.15 3.42
N ASP A 50 -10.22 -6.69 2.18
CA ASP A 50 -8.89 -6.26 1.72
C ASP A 50 -8.40 -5.01 2.44
N GLU A 51 -9.29 -4.04 2.64
CA GLU A 51 -9.00 -2.81 3.37
C GLU A 51 -8.78 -3.07 4.87
N LEU A 52 -9.50 -4.03 5.45
CA LEU A 52 -9.32 -4.44 6.85
C LEU A 52 -7.98 -5.14 7.08
N ARG A 53 -7.37 -5.77 6.07
CA ARG A 53 -6.02 -6.36 6.20
C ARG A 53 -4.94 -5.31 6.34
N GLY A 54 -5.07 -4.19 5.64
CA GLY A 54 -4.22 -3.01 5.81
C GLY A 54 -4.16 -2.54 7.26
N GLU A 55 -5.31 -2.56 7.94
CA GLU A 55 -5.43 -2.20 9.34
C GLU A 55 -4.56 -3.08 10.27
N HIS A 56 -4.53 -4.40 10.01
CA HIS A 56 -3.68 -5.34 10.75
C HIS A 56 -2.20 -5.06 10.51
N TYR A 57 -1.82 -4.77 9.27
CA TYR A 57 -0.45 -4.39 8.91
C TYR A 57 0.00 -3.13 9.66
N LEU A 58 -0.82 -2.07 9.65
CA LEU A 58 -0.50 -0.80 10.35
C LEU A 58 -0.39 -1.00 11.87
N ALA A 59 -1.26 -1.81 12.46
CA ALA A 59 -1.19 -2.12 13.89
C ALA A 59 0.07 -2.90 14.27
N TRP A 60 0.56 -3.78 13.39
CA TRP A 60 1.80 -4.52 13.59
C TRP A 60 3.04 -3.64 13.38
N ARG A 61 3.04 -2.79 12.34
CA ARG A 61 4.18 -1.93 12.01
C ARG A 61 4.36 -0.76 12.98
N ARG A 62 3.28 -0.33 13.65
CA ARG A 62 3.30 0.65 14.75
C ARG A 62 3.99 1.97 14.38
N GLY A 63 3.90 2.36 13.12
CA GLY A 63 4.48 3.59 12.60
C GLY A 63 5.87 3.47 11.99
N GLU A 64 6.48 2.28 11.93
CA GLU A 64 7.83 2.13 11.38
C GLU A 64 7.80 2.07 9.84
N GLY A 65 8.14 3.18 9.19
CA GLY A 65 8.05 3.33 7.73
C GLY A 65 6.64 3.57 7.18
N ALA A 66 5.60 3.40 7.99
CA ALA A 66 4.20 3.64 7.64
C ALA A 66 3.53 4.59 8.64
N VAL A 67 2.34 5.10 8.30
CA VAL A 67 1.50 5.83 9.26
C VAL A 67 1.10 4.98 10.47
N ARG A 68 0.93 5.63 11.62
CA ARG A 68 0.36 4.96 12.80
C ARG A 68 -1.14 4.81 12.68
N LEU A 69 -1.63 3.65 13.12
CA LEU A 69 -3.03 3.45 13.43
C LEU A 69 -3.32 3.96 14.85
N LEU A 70 -4.12 5.02 14.95
CA LEU A 70 -4.45 5.72 16.19
C LEU A 70 -5.74 5.22 16.84
N GLY A 71 -6.68 4.68 16.05
CA GLY A 71 -7.96 4.20 16.55
C GLY A 71 -8.77 3.44 15.51
N ARG A 72 -9.73 2.65 15.98
CA ARG A 72 -10.66 1.85 15.16
C ARG A 72 -12.09 1.99 15.67
N ASP A 73 -13.05 1.98 14.75
CA ASP A 73 -14.48 1.97 15.03
C ASP A 73 -15.25 1.33 13.87
N GLY A 74 -15.62 0.06 14.01
CA GLY A 74 -16.24 -0.70 12.91
C GLY A 74 -15.36 -0.68 11.66
N HIS A 75 -15.86 -0.06 10.59
CA HIS A 75 -15.18 0.07 9.29
C HIS A 75 -14.37 1.38 9.16
N ARG A 76 -14.10 2.06 10.28
CA ARG A 76 -13.39 3.33 10.31
C ARG A 76 -12.05 3.19 11.01
N MET A 77 -11.03 3.80 10.41
CA MET A 77 -9.70 3.91 10.98
C MET A 77 -9.36 5.37 11.21
N LEU A 78 -8.86 5.69 12.40
CA LEU A 78 -8.17 6.95 12.68
C LEU A 78 -6.68 6.73 12.50
N LEU A 79 -6.07 7.46 11.59
CA LEU A 79 -4.69 7.32 11.14
C LEU A 79 -3.91 8.60 11.39
N GLU A 80 -2.61 8.45 11.61
CA GLU A 80 -1.66 9.56 11.60
C GLU A 80 -1.68 10.29 10.25
N TYR A 81 -1.59 11.62 10.29
CA TYR A 81 -1.46 12.42 9.08
C TYR A 81 -0.02 12.33 8.55
N ALA A 82 0.14 11.80 7.34
CA ALA A 82 1.43 11.57 6.70
C ALA A 82 2.07 12.83 6.10
N GLY A 83 1.32 13.94 6.00
CA GLY A 83 1.72 15.16 5.31
C GLY A 83 0.88 15.44 4.08
N ASP A 84 1.27 16.46 3.31
CA ASP A 84 0.61 16.91 2.09
C ASP A 84 1.40 16.59 0.81
N ARG A 85 2.71 16.35 0.95
CA ARG A 85 3.59 16.16 -0.19
C ARG A 85 3.72 14.69 -0.59
N LEU A 86 3.33 14.37 -1.82
CA LEU A 86 3.46 13.02 -2.40
C LEU A 86 4.87 12.79 -2.94
N LEU A 87 5.29 11.52 -3.00
CA LEU A 87 6.55 11.17 -3.65
C LEU A 87 6.48 11.39 -5.17
N SER A 88 5.29 11.31 -5.78
CA SER A 88 5.09 11.63 -7.21
C SER A 88 5.34 13.11 -7.53
N GLU A 89 4.99 14.02 -6.62
CA GLU A 89 5.35 15.43 -6.74
C GLU A 89 6.86 15.64 -6.59
N HIS A 90 7.49 14.90 -5.67
CA HIS A 90 8.94 14.93 -5.51
C HIS A 90 9.67 14.38 -6.75
N LEU A 91 9.16 13.31 -7.35
CA LEU A 91 9.63 12.76 -8.62
C LEU A 91 9.58 13.82 -9.73
N ALA A 92 8.47 14.55 -9.84
CA ALA A 92 8.32 15.59 -10.86
C ALA A 92 9.29 16.76 -10.70
N GLU A 93 9.61 17.12 -9.44
CA GLU A 93 10.49 18.26 -9.14
C GLU A 93 11.98 17.90 -9.13
N HIS A 94 12.34 16.71 -8.62
CA HIS A 94 13.73 16.34 -8.27
C HIS A 94 14.26 15.15 -9.10
N GLY A 95 13.40 14.51 -9.90
CA GLY A 95 13.77 13.40 -10.77
C GLY A 95 13.63 12.02 -10.13
N ASP A 96 13.76 10.99 -10.97
CA ASP A 96 13.47 9.60 -10.62
C ASP A 96 14.47 9.00 -9.64
N ASP A 97 15.77 9.23 -9.82
CA ASP A 97 16.80 8.73 -8.90
C ASP A 97 16.56 9.21 -7.45
N ALA A 98 16.17 10.48 -7.27
CA ALA A 98 15.87 11.05 -5.96
C ALA A 98 14.62 10.40 -5.33
N ALA A 99 13.56 10.22 -6.11
CA ALA A 99 12.34 9.55 -5.64
C ALA A 99 12.58 8.06 -5.32
N THR A 100 13.34 7.36 -6.17
CA THR A 100 13.72 5.95 -6.00
C THR A 100 14.54 5.75 -4.71
N ALA A 101 15.51 6.62 -4.44
CA ALA A 101 16.29 6.56 -3.19
C ALA A 101 15.40 6.74 -1.93
N ILE A 102 14.41 7.63 -1.99
CA ILE A 102 13.44 7.82 -0.90
C ILE A 102 12.56 6.57 -0.74
N ALA A 103 12.04 6.02 -1.84
CA ALA A 103 11.20 4.82 -1.81
C ALA A 103 11.96 3.62 -1.23
N ALA A 104 13.23 3.43 -1.60
CA ALA A 104 14.10 2.41 -1.01
C ALA A 104 14.29 2.62 0.49
N GLY A 105 14.50 3.87 0.93
CA GLY A 105 14.58 4.20 2.36
C GLY A 105 13.29 3.87 3.12
N VAL A 106 12.12 4.10 2.53
CA VAL A 106 10.82 3.71 3.10
C VAL A 106 10.67 2.18 3.13
N MET A 107 10.98 1.51 2.03
CA MET A 107 10.88 0.05 1.92
C MET A 107 11.80 -0.67 2.90
N ALA A 108 13.04 -0.19 3.09
CA ALA A 108 13.97 -0.72 4.08
C ALA A 108 13.40 -0.63 5.50
N LYS A 109 12.69 0.45 5.84
CA LYS A 109 11.98 0.58 7.12
C LYS A 109 10.79 -0.36 7.21
N LEU A 110 10.02 -0.55 6.14
CA LEU A 110 8.87 -1.47 6.15
C LEU A 110 9.30 -2.93 6.33
N LEU A 111 10.44 -3.30 5.73
CA LEU A 111 11.00 -4.66 5.75
C LEU A 111 11.93 -4.94 6.94
N SER A 112 12.20 -3.94 7.79
CA SER A 112 13.06 -4.12 8.96
C SER A 112 12.42 -5.07 9.97
N SER A 113 13.25 -5.73 10.78
CA SER A 113 12.81 -6.62 11.84
C SER A 113 11.81 -5.95 12.78
N SER A 114 10.86 -6.74 13.30
CA SER A 114 9.90 -6.33 14.31
C SER A 114 9.96 -7.30 15.48
N GLU A 115 9.93 -6.78 16.69
CA GLU A 115 9.82 -7.58 17.93
C GLU A 115 8.43 -8.21 18.11
N HIS A 116 7.47 -7.86 17.25
CA HIS A 116 6.09 -8.33 17.32
C HIS A 116 5.83 -9.39 16.25
N THR A 117 5.10 -10.44 16.64
CA THR A 117 4.65 -11.47 15.72
C THR A 117 3.80 -10.86 14.60
N PRO A 118 4.06 -11.21 13.32
CA PRO A 118 3.21 -10.85 12.21
C PRO A 118 1.73 -11.21 12.43
N PRO A 119 0.78 -10.36 12.01
CA PRO A 119 -0.63 -10.65 12.19
C PRO A 119 -1.05 -11.83 11.30
N PRO A 120 -1.83 -12.79 11.81
CA PRO A 120 -2.28 -13.96 11.03
C PRO A 120 -3.29 -13.60 9.94
N ASN A 121 -3.82 -12.38 9.97
CA ASN A 121 -4.83 -11.87 9.03
C ASN A 121 -4.24 -11.36 7.71
N LEU A 122 -2.91 -11.28 7.58
CA LEU A 122 -2.30 -10.87 6.31
C LEU A 122 -2.56 -11.93 5.25
N GLN A 123 -2.86 -11.49 4.03
CA GLN A 123 -3.19 -12.39 2.94
C GLN A 123 -1.92 -12.94 2.29
N PRO A 124 -1.71 -14.27 2.25
CA PRO A 124 -0.62 -14.86 1.46
C PRO A 124 -0.70 -14.45 -0.01
N LEU A 125 0.42 -14.14 -0.65
CA LEU A 125 0.43 -13.76 -2.07
C LEU A 125 -0.25 -14.81 -2.97
N ARG A 126 -0.12 -16.10 -2.66
CA ARG A 126 -0.83 -17.15 -3.42
C ARG A 126 -2.35 -16.98 -3.42
N GLU A 127 -2.92 -16.52 -2.30
CA GLU A 127 -4.36 -16.23 -2.20
C GLU A 127 -4.71 -14.92 -2.93
N ARG A 128 -3.85 -13.91 -2.86
CA ARG A 128 -4.00 -12.64 -3.60
C ARG A 128 -4.16 -12.88 -5.12
N TYR A 129 -3.44 -13.87 -5.66
CA TYR A 129 -3.46 -14.21 -7.09
C TYR A 129 -4.58 -15.18 -7.51
N VAL A 130 -5.49 -15.59 -6.61
CA VAL A 130 -6.51 -16.62 -6.91
C VAL A 130 -7.39 -16.27 -8.12
N SER A 131 -7.72 -15.00 -8.30
CA SER A 131 -8.53 -14.54 -9.44
C SER A 131 -7.80 -14.72 -10.77
N LEU A 132 -6.48 -14.46 -10.81
CA LEU A 132 -5.65 -14.71 -11.99
C LEU A 132 -5.64 -16.20 -12.34
N PHE A 133 -5.38 -17.06 -11.35
CA PHE A 133 -5.33 -18.50 -11.56
C PHE A 133 -6.66 -19.09 -12.02
N ARG A 134 -7.78 -18.56 -11.52
CA ARG A 134 -9.12 -18.96 -11.95
C ARG A 134 -9.36 -18.64 -13.43
N VAL A 135 -9.03 -17.42 -13.88
CA VAL A 135 -9.18 -17.00 -15.28
C VAL A 135 -8.26 -17.83 -16.18
N ALA A 136 -6.98 -17.96 -15.80
CA ALA A 136 -6.02 -18.76 -16.56
C ALA A 136 -6.45 -20.24 -16.70
N LYS A 137 -6.99 -20.84 -15.63
CA LYS A 137 -7.52 -22.22 -15.68
C LYS A 137 -8.70 -22.34 -16.65
N ALA A 138 -9.61 -21.37 -16.66
CA ALA A 138 -10.74 -21.36 -17.58
C ALA A 138 -10.27 -21.23 -19.05
N ASP A 139 -9.28 -20.37 -19.32
CA ASP A 139 -8.67 -20.23 -20.64
C ASP A 139 -7.97 -21.51 -21.09
N ARG A 140 -7.14 -22.12 -20.24
CA ARG A 140 -6.49 -23.41 -20.54
C ARG A 140 -7.50 -24.51 -20.88
N THR A 141 -8.59 -24.60 -20.09
CA THR A 141 -9.67 -25.59 -20.32
C THR A 141 -10.35 -25.39 -21.68
N ALA A 142 -10.47 -24.14 -22.12
CA ALA A 142 -11.03 -23.78 -23.41
C ALA A 142 -10.02 -23.81 -24.57
N GLY A 143 -8.79 -24.29 -24.34
CA GLY A 143 -7.72 -24.33 -25.35
C GLY A 143 -7.16 -22.97 -25.74
N ARG A 144 -7.35 -21.93 -24.92
CA ARG A 144 -6.81 -20.58 -25.16
C ARG A 144 -5.48 -20.38 -24.44
N THR A 145 -4.51 -19.78 -25.12
CA THR A 145 -3.22 -19.35 -24.56
C THR A 145 -3.08 -17.85 -24.71
N GLY A 146 -3.57 -17.10 -23.72
CA GLY A 146 -3.56 -15.64 -23.69
C GLY A 146 -2.70 -15.05 -22.57
N LEU A 147 -2.76 -13.73 -22.41
CA LEU A 147 -1.99 -12.98 -21.40
C LEU A 147 -2.22 -13.50 -19.97
N TYR A 148 -3.46 -13.86 -19.60
CA TYR A 148 -3.76 -14.40 -18.27
C TYR A 148 -3.08 -15.75 -18.00
N VAL A 149 -2.98 -16.61 -19.01
CA VAL A 149 -2.28 -17.89 -18.89
C VAL A 149 -0.79 -17.66 -18.67
N HIS A 150 -0.19 -16.78 -19.48
CA HIS A 150 1.23 -16.45 -19.36
C HIS A 150 1.56 -15.79 -18.01
N ALA A 151 0.75 -14.81 -17.58
CA ALA A 151 0.91 -14.17 -16.29
C ALA A 151 0.74 -15.17 -15.12
N ALA A 152 -0.19 -16.12 -15.24
CA ALA A 152 -0.36 -17.17 -14.25
C ALA A 152 0.86 -18.11 -14.18
N ASP A 153 1.46 -18.48 -15.33
CA ASP A 153 2.68 -19.30 -15.34
C ASP A 153 3.85 -18.58 -14.65
N ILE A 154 4.01 -17.28 -14.88
CA ILE A 154 5.02 -16.46 -14.20
C ILE A 154 4.73 -16.39 -12.70
N ALA A 155 3.50 -16.09 -12.30
CA ALA A 155 3.10 -15.99 -10.90
C ALA A 155 3.27 -17.32 -10.17
N GLU A 156 2.88 -18.46 -10.78
CA GLU A 156 3.06 -19.78 -10.18
C GLU A 156 4.55 -20.09 -9.92
N ARG A 157 5.42 -19.76 -10.89
CA ARG A 157 6.87 -19.95 -10.74
C ARG A 157 7.44 -19.10 -9.61
N LEU A 158 7.12 -17.81 -9.57
CA LEU A 158 7.64 -16.90 -8.52
C LEU A 158 7.09 -17.26 -7.13
N LEU A 159 5.82 -17.66 -7.03
CA LEU A 159 5.21 -18.08 -5.77
C LEU A 159 5.66 -19.47 -5.30
N ALA A 160 6.31 -20.25 -6.17
CA ALA A 160 6.92 -21.54 -5.79
C ALA A 160 8.37 -21.36 -5.30
N ASP A 161 9.00 -20.25 -5.63
CA ASP A 161 10.43 -19.96 -5.42
C ASP A 161 10.62 -18.66 -4.60
N GLN A 162 9.81 -18.49 -3.56
CA GLN A 162 9.92 -17.34 -2.66
C GLN A 162 11.12 -17.53 -1.71
N HIS A 163 12.00 -16.53 -1.63
CA HIS A 163 13.23 -16.64 -0.83
C HIS A 163 12.97 -16.39 0.65
N GLU A 164 12.21 -15.34 0.96
CA GLU A 164 11.90 -14.94 2.33
C GLU A 164 10.45 -14.46 2.41
N ILE A 165 9.67 -15.00 3.35
CA ILE A 165 8.27 -14.62 3.51
C ILE A 165 8.16 -13.57 4.62
N LYS A 166 7.79 -12.34 4.25
CA LYS A 166 7.61 -11.19 5.15
C LYS A 166 6.20 -10.59 5.05
N PRO A 167 5.74 -9.89 6.10
CA PRO A 167 4.65 -8.92 5.98
C PRO A 167 5.03 -7.80 5.02
N LEU A 168 4.17 -7.53 4.05
CA LEU A 168 4.39 -6.53 3.00
C LEU A 168 3.26 -5.49 3.00
N HIS A 169 3.58 -4.30 2.49
CA HIS A 169 2.60 -3.25 2.24
C HIS A 169 1.53 -3.73 1.27
N GLY A 170 1.96 -4.33 0.15
CA GLY A 170 1.13 -4.95 -0.88
C GLY A 170 0.66 -4.00 -1.99
N ASP A 171 1.01 -2.72 -1.91
CA ASP A 171 0.59 -1.66 -2.84
C ASP A 171 1.51 -0.43 -2.74
N LEU A 172 2.82 -0.67 -2.60
CA LEU A 172 3.79 0.41 -2.42
C LEU A 172 4.10 1.08 -3.76
N HIS A 173 3.77 2.37 -3.88
CA HIS A 173 4.08 3.21 -5.04
C HIS A 173 4.17 4.69 -4.62
N HIS A 174 4.55 5.55 -5.56
CA HIS A 174 4.80 6.98 -5.33
C HIS A 174 3.64 7.72 -4.64
N ASP A 175 2.39 7.44 -5.01
CA ASP A 175 1.23 8.12 -4.40
C ASP A 175 0.82 7.55 -3.03
N ASN A 176 1.37 6.40 -2.65
CA ASN A 176 1.20 5.82 -1.32
C ASN A 176 2.38 6.16 -0.39
N ILE A 177 3.26 7.10 -0.77
CA ILE A 177 4.36 7.59 0.06
C ILE A 177 4.25 9.12 0.18
N LEU A 178 4.10 9.60 1.41
CA LEU A 178 3.98 11.04 1.71
C LEU A 178 5.04 11.53 2.67
N SER A 179 5.43 12.79 2.52
CA SER A 179 6.38 13.47 3.39
C SER A 179 5.66 14.31 4.44
N GLY A 180 5.99 14.09 5.70
CA GLY A 180 5.46 14.87 6.82
C GLY A 180 6.47 15.08 7.93
N PRO A 181 6.01 15.48 9.13
CA PRO A 181 6.90 15.78 10.27
C PRO A 181 7.80 14.62 10.72
N ARG A 182 7.43 13.37 10.38
CA ARG A 182 8.21 12.16 10.67
C ARG A 182 9.04 11.66 9.48
N GLY A 183 9.17 12.49 8.44
CA GLY A 183 9.77 12.13 7.17
C GLY A 183 8.77 11.40 6.27
N TRP A 184 9.31 10.67 5.29
CA TRP A 184 8.54 9.89 4.34
C TRP A 184 7.92 8.65 4.98
N LEU A 185 6.61 8.49 4.83
CA LEU A 185 5.81 7.40 5.37
C LEU A 185 4.91 6.80 4.29
N ALA A 186 4.78 5.48 4.33
CA ALA A 186 3.79 4.76 3.53
C ALA A 186 2.39 4.87 4.12
N ILE A 187 1.39 4.91 3.24
CA ILE A 187 -0.04 4.90 3.55
C ILE A 187 -0.76 3.81 2.77
N ASP A 188 -1.94 3.45 3.25
CA ASP A 188 -2.87 2.56 2.54
C ASP A 188 -2.33 1.15 2.18
N PRO A 189 -1.76 0.39 3.15
CA PRO A 189 -1.34 -0.98 2.89
C PRO A 189 -2.55 -1.88 2.61
N LYS A 190 -2.33 -2.91 1.79
CA LYS A 190 -3.25 -4.04 1.61
C LYS A 190 -2.99 -5.15 2.61
N GLY A 191 -1.80 -5.19 3.20
CA GLY A 191 -1.44 -6.15 4.25
C GLY A 191 -1.36 -7.58 3.71
N VAL A 192 -0.30 -7.86 2.96
CA VAL A 192 -0.06 -9.18 2.36
C VAL A 192 1.16 -9.86 2.99
N LEU A 193 1.30 -11.16 2.74
CA LEU A 193 2.39 -11.99 3.24
C LEU A 193 3.09 -12.67 2.04
N GLY A 194 4.38 -12.40 1.85
CA GLY A 194 5.12 -13.01 0.74
C GLY A 194 6.53 -12.47 0.56
N ASP A 195 7.05 -12.61 -0.66
CA ASP A 195 8.42 -12.22 -0.99
C ASP A 195 8.55 -10.69 -1.11
N PRO A 196 9.54 -10.05 -0.47
CA PRO A 196 9.76 -8.60 -0.56
C PRO A 196 9.83 -8.04 -1.98
N GLY A 197 10.26 -8.86 -2.95
CA GLY A 197 10.25 -8.49 -4.36
C GLY A 197 8.88 -8.06 -4.88
N PHE A 198 7.78 -8.44 -4.23
CA PHE A 198 6.43 -8.00 -4.59
C PHE A 198 6.20 -6.49 -4.35
N ASP A 199 6.63 -5.96 -3.19
CA ASP A 199 6.52 -4.52 -2.92
C ASP A 199 7.46 -3.72 -3.84
N ALA A 200 8.65 -4.26 -4.12
CA ALA A 200 9.57 -3.65 -5.07
C ALA A 200 9.00 -3.61 -6.48
N ALA A 201 8.44 -4.71 -6.99
CA ALA A 201 7.90 -4.79 -8.35
C ALA A 201 6.83 -3.73 -8.65
N ASN A 202 6.01 -3.35 -7.66
CA ASN A 202 5.02 -2.28 -7.83
C ASN A 202 5.68 -0.93 -8.17
N MET A 203 6.87 -0.64 -7.62
CA MET A 203 7.61 0.58 -7.95
C MET A 203 8.07 0.60 -9.41
N PHE A 204 8.44 -0.54 -10.00
CA PHE A 204 8.92 -0.59 -11.40
C PHE A 204 7.83 -0.21 -12.39
N TYR A 205 6.59 -0.64 -12.14
CA TYR A 205 5.44 -0.33 -13.00
C TYR A 205 4.78 1.03 -12.67
N ASN A 206 5.23 1.70 -11.60
CA ASN A 206 4.70 2.99 -11.17
C ASN A 206 5.73 4.13 -11.33
N PRO A 207 5.27 5.39 -11.44
CA PRO A 207 3.87 5.81 -11.49
C PRO A 207 3.17 5.40 -12.79
N LEU A 208 1.87 5.14 -12.70
CA LEU A 208 1.05 4.83 -13.88
C LEU A 208 1.14 5.97 -14.92
N ASP A 209 0.96 5.62 -16.19
CA ASP A 209 0.98 6.54 -17.34
C ASP A 209 2.34 7.21 -17.62
N ARG A 210 3.42 6.80 -16.94
CA ARG A 210 4.80 7.22 -17.22
C ARG A 210 5.58 6.12 -17.92
N ASP A 211 5.11 5.73 -19.11
CA ASP A 211 5.79 4.75 -19.97
C ASP A 211 7.24 5.14 -20.28
N ASP A 212 7.52 6.45 -20.33
CA ASP A 212 8.87 6.99 -20.50
C ASP A 212 9.81 6.59 -19.35
N LEU A 213 9.28 6.39 -18.14
CA LEU A 213 10.03 5.85 -16.99
C LEU A 213 9.91 4.33 -16.92
N CYS A 214 8.69 3.80 -16.91
CA CYS A 214 8.42 2.38 -16.67
C CYS A 214 9.05 1.46 -17.72
N LEU A 215 9.27 1.94 -18.94
CA LEU A 215 9.91 1.19 -20.02
C LEU A 215 11.39 1.55 -20.24
N ASP A 216 11.96 2.50 -19.48
CA ASP A 216 13.38 2.86 -19.60
C ASP A 216 14.27 1.75 -19.01
N PRO A 217 15.08 1.05 -19.83
CA PRO A 217 15.97 0.00 -19.34
C PRO A 217 16.97 0.50 -18.29
N ARG A 218 17.41 1.76 -18.36
CA ARG A 218 18.36 2.33 -17.38
C ARG A 218 17.71 2.50 -16.02
N ARG A 219 16.45 2.94 -15.99
CA ARG A 219 15.68 3.03 -14.75
C ARG A 219 15.46 1.65 -14.15
N ILE A 220 15.10 0.67 -14.98
CA ILE A 220 14.91 -0.72 -14.53
C ILE A 220 16.21 -1.26 -13.91
N GLU A 221 17.36 -1.07 -14.56
CA GLU A 221 18.66 -1.48 -14.03
C GLU A 221 18.98 -0.76 -12.70
N HIS A 222 18.79 0.56 -12.65
CA HIS A 222 19.01 1.34 -11.43
C HIS A 222 18.12 0.91 -10.26
N MET A 223 16.83 0.69 -10.51
CA MET A 223 15.90 0.21 -9.48
C MET A 223 16.22 -1.21 -9.03
N ALA A 224 16.70 -2.08 -9.94
CA ALA A 224 17.15 -3.42 -9.58
C ALA A 224 18.34 -3.38 -8.62
N ASP A 225 19.30 -2.47 -8.83
CA ASP A 225 20.44 -2.28 -7.94
C ASP A 225 20.06 -1.67 -6.57
N ILE A 226 19.02 -0.82 -6.54
CA ILE A 226 18.61 -0.10 -5.33
C ILE A 226 17.67 -0.93 -4.44
N PHE A 227 16.78 -1.73 -5.05
CA PHE A 227 15.82 -2.56 -4.31
C PHE A 227 16.27 -4.02 -4.10
N GLY A 228 17.20 -4.53 -4.93
CA GLY A 228 17.76 -5.88 -4.83
C GLY A 228 18.86 -6.01 -3.79
#